data_AF-A0A7Y9LTF6-F1
#
_entry.id   AF-A0A7Y9LTF6-F1
#
_cell.length_a   1.000
_cell.length_b   1.000
_cell.length_c   1.000
_cell.angle_alpha   90.00
_cell.angle_beta   90.00
_cell.angle_gamma   90.00
#
_symmetry.space_group_name_H-M   'P 1'
#
loop_
_entity.id
_entity.type
_entity.pdbx_description
1 polymer ?
#
loop_
_entity_poly.entity_id
_entity_poly.type
_entity_poly.pdbx_seq_one_letter_code
_entity_poly.pdbx_strand_id
1 'polypeptide(L)'
;MPHSQPTTASSSVTPQRRRFVVSDIHGHPEKLLAALQQKNLADGLGAWSGGNAQLWCLGDYFDRGPDGVGVVDLLIRLSVEAEAAGGEVTALLGNHEVLTLGKKRFGSTPINTSLGERSFDNSWLRNQGQESDQARLSAQQLEWLTDRPAMAQVDDQLLLHSDIVHYRQWGASAEEVNENVRRILRTADPVELWQLWAALTKRNDFQGPDGPASAQGLLRHFGGRHIFHGHSIIGEDEGQPASANTEPKTYADGLVTAIDGGLHAGGPCLLVEF
;
A
#
# COMPACT_ATOMS: atom_id res chain seq x y z
N MET A 1 19.15 -28.82 57.53
CA MET A 1 19.40 -28.35 56.15
C MET A 1 18.07 -28.34 55.41
N PRO A 2 17.43 -27.20 55.14
CA PRO A 2 16.22 -27.18 54.32
C PRO A 2 16.62 -27.32 52.85
N HIS A 3 15.89 -28.15 52.11
CA HIS A 3 16.03 -28.30 50.65
C HIS A 3 15.35 -27.12 49.94
N SER A 4 16.15 -26.30 49.27
CA SER A 4 15.69 -25.25 48.37
C SER A 4 15.14 -25.89 47.09
N GLN A 5 13.86 -25.72 46.81
CA GLN A 5 13.30 -26.04 45.49
C GLN A 5 13.74 -24.99 44.46
N PRO A 6 14.05 -25.39 43.21
CA PRO A 6 14.38 -24.46 42.16
C PRO A 6 13.11 -23.75 41.67
N THR A 7 13.10 -22.42 41.76
CA THR A 7 12.12 -21.54 41.15
C THR A 7 12.22 -21.64 39.64
N THR A 8 11.20 -22.22 39.00
CA THR A 8 11.02 -22.17 37.54
C THR A 8 10.73 -20.73 37.13
N ALA A 9 11.67 -20.11 36.44
CA ALA A 9 11.44 -18.83 35.76
C ALA A 9 10.37 -19.04 34.67
N SER A 10 9.23 -18.37 34.82
CA SER A 10 8.23 -18.28 33.76
C SER A 10 8.83 -17.45 32.63
N SER A 11 9.15 -18.10 31.50
CA SER A 11 9.45 -17.40 30.26
C SER A 11 8.19 -16.65 29.84
N SER A 12 8.16 -15.33 30.03
CA SER A 12 7.11 -14.49 29.48
C SER A 12 7.21 -14.55 27.95
N VAL A 13 6.42 -15.44 27.34
CA VAL A 13 6.18 -15.41 25.90
C VAL A 13 5.41 -14.12 25.64
N THR A 14 6.10 -13.11 25.11
CA THR A 14 5.44 -11.92 24.60
C THR A 14 4.48 -12.40 23.51
N PRO A 15 3.16 -12.14 23.60
CA PRO A 15 2.23 -12.55 22.56
C PRO A 15 2.69 -12.01 21.21
N GLN A 16 2.74 -12.88 20.19
CA GLN A 16 3.15 -12.49 18.86
C GLN A 16 2.22 -11.40 18.33
N ARG A 17 2.81 -10.33 17.81
CA ARG A 17 2.09 -9.18 17.26
C ARG A 17 1.33 -9.63 16.01
N ARG A 18 0.01 -9.42 15.97
CA ARG A 18 -0.81 -9.69 14.77
C ARG A 18 -0.50 -8.64 13.71
N ARG A 19 -0.33 -9.04 12.46
CA ARG A 19 -0.02 -8.15 11.35
C ARG A 19 -1.01 -8.31 10.22
N PHE A 20 -1.41 -7.19 9.64
CA PHE A 20 -2.41 -7.13 8.59
C PHE A 20 -1.93 -6.31 7.41
N VAL A 21 -2.31 -6.72 6.21
CA VAL A 21 -2.15 -5.95 4.98
C VAL A 21 -3.49 -5.77 4.27
N VAL A 22 -3.66 -4.61 3.64
CA VAL A 22 -4.78 -4.24 2.78
C VAL A 22 -4.28 -3.29 1.70
N SER A 23 -5.00 -3.14 0.59
CA SER A 23 -4.61 -2.23 -0.48
C SER A 23 -5.83 -1.68 -1.24
N ASP A 24 -5.59 -0.68 -2.11
CA ASP A 24 -6.50 -0.25 -3.18
C ASP A 24 -7.89 0.16 -2.66
N ILE A 25 -7.90 1.01 -1.63
CA ILE A 25 -9.13 1.48 -0.97
C ILE A 25 -9.93 2.40 -1.89
N HIS A 26 -9.25 3.17 -2.76
CA HIS A 26 -9.86 4.01 -3.80
C HIS A 26 -11.06 4.81 -3.31
N GLY A 27 -10.89 5.62 -2.27
CA GLY A 27 -11.92 6.53 -1.78
C GLY A 27 -13.12 5.89 -1.10
N HIS A 28 -12.99 4.67 -0.55
CA HIS A 28 -14.04 3.97 0.21
C HIS A 28 -13.68 3.77 1.70
N PRO A 29 -13.58 4.84 2.50
CA PRO A 29 -13.21 4.74 3.92
C PRO A 29 -14.17 3.85 4.73
N GLU A 30 -15.45 3.81 4.38
CA GLU A 30 -16.47 2.97 5.01
C GLU A 30 -16.24 1.48 4.77
N LYS A 31 -15.77 1.10 3.58
CA LYS A 31 -15.45 -0.31 3.27
C LYS A 31 -14.17 -0.74 3.98
N LEU A 32 -13.18 0.14 4.09
CA LEU A 32 -11.98 -0.10 4.92
C LEU A 32 -12.37 -0.31 6.39
N LEU A 33 -13.17 0.59 6.97
CA LEU A 33 -13.64 0.44 8.36
C LEU A 33 -14.39 -0.87 8.58
N ALA A 34 -15.28 -1.25 7.66
CA ALA A 34 -16.00 -2.51 7.75
C ALA A 34 -15.06 -3.73 7.75
N ALA A 35 -14.03 -3.73 6.90
CA ALA A 35 -13.01 -4.80 6.90
C ALA A 35 -12.21 -4.83 8.21
N LEU A 36 -11.80 -3.66 8.72
CA LEU A 36 -11.09 -3.55 10.01
C LEU A 36 -11.94 -4.07 11.17
N GLN A 37 -13.24 -3.74 11.21
CA GLN A 37 -14.17 -4.24 12.22
C GLN A 37 -14.30 -5.77 12.19
N GLN A 38 -14.36 -6.37 11.00
CA GLN A 38 -14.41 -7.84 10.85
C GLN A 38 -13.18 -8.55 11.44
N LYS A 39 -12.02 -7.87 11.51
CA LYS A 39 -10.79 -8.41 12.10
C LYS A 39 -10.52 -7.92 13.54
N ASN A 40 -11.48 -7.20 14.13
CA ASN A 40 -11.37 -6.55 15.44
C ASN A 40 -10.18 -5.57 15.53
N LEU A 41 -9.94 -4.81 14.46
CA LEU A 41 -8.97 -3.72 14.43
C LEU A 41 -9.60 -2.34 14.63
N ALA A 42 -10.91 -2.23 14.38
CA ALA A 42 -11.72 -1.06 14.69
C ALA A 42 -12.98 -1.47 15.45
N ASP A 43 -13.45 -0.62 16.36
CA ASP A 43 -14.71 -0.81 17.10
C ASP A 43 -15.93 -0.33 16.31
N GLY A 44 -17.12 -0.42 16.92
CA GLY A 44 -18.38 0.01 16.30
C GLY A 44 -18.50 1.52 16.06
N LEU A 45 -17.62 2.33 16.64
CA LEU A 45 -17.52 3.78 16.40
C LEU A 45 -16.41 4.11 15.38
N GLY A 46 -15.69 3.09 14.89
CA GLY A 46 -14.58 3.24 13.95
C GLY A 46 -13.29 3.74 14.59
N ALA A 47 -13.13 3.60 15.92
CA ALA A 47 -11.88 3.85 16.62
C ALA A 47 -11.01 2.59 16.65
N TRP A 48 -9.69 2.74 16.69
CA TRP A 48 -8.76 1.63 16.78
C TRP A 48 -9.04 0.75 18.01
N SER A 49 -9.18 -0.55 17.78
CA SER A 49 -9.39 -1.57 18.82
C SER A 49 -8.44 -2.77 18.68
N GLY A 50 -7.50 -2.70 17.73
CA GLY A 50 -6.54 -3.78 17.43
C GLY A 50 -5.43 -3.99 18.46
N GLY A 51 -5.41 -3.21 19.56
CA GLY A 51 -4.37 -3.28 20.58
C GLY A 51 -2.99 -3.05 19.97
N ASN A 52 -2.09 -4.01 20.15
CA ASN A 52 -0.72 -3.94 19.62
C ASN A 52 -0.57 -4.39 18.16
N ALA A 53 -1.64 -4.66 17.42
CA ALA A 53 -1.57 -5.11 16.03
C ALA A 53 -0.88 -4.08 15.11
N GLN A 54 -0.34 -4.55 13.99
CA GLN A 54 0.18 -3.71 12.91
C GLN A 54 -0.72 -3.84 11.68
N LEU A 55 -1.04 -2.71 11.05
CA LEU A 55 -1.77 -2.65 9.79
C LEU A 55 -0.90 -1.95 8.74
N TRP A 56 -0.79 -2.54 7.56
CA TRP A 56 -0.12 -1.97 6.40
C TRP A 56 -1.12 -1.74 5.25
N CYS A 57 -1.18 -0.52 4.73
CA CYS A 57 -1.97 -0.19 3.55
C CYS A 57 -1.05 0.01 2.34
N LEU A 58 -1.16 -0.81 1.29
CA LEU A 58 -0.19 -0.87 0.19
C LEU A 58 -0.41 0.16 -0.95
N GLY A 59 -1.05 1.29 -0.65
CA GLY A 59 -1.28 2.40 -1.58
C GLY A 59 -2.69 2.43 -2.19
N ASP A 60 -2.90 3.37 -3.10
CA ASP A 60 -4.13 3.59 -3.86
C ASP A 60 -5.35 3.96 -3.00
N TYR A 61 -5.22 5.11 -2.34
CA TYR A 61 -6.23 5.72 -1.47
C TYR A 61 -7.20 6.61 -2.24
N PHE A 62 -6.74 7.19 -3.35
CA PHE A 62 -7.47 8.17 -4.15
C PHE A 62 -8.12 7.57 -5.40
N ASP A 63 -8.98 8.41 -6.01
CA ASP A 63 -9.64 8.23 -7.29
C ASP A 63 -10.57 6.98 -7.34
N ARG A 64 -11.36 6.87 -8.42
CA ARG A 64 -12.37 5.82 -8.67
C ARG A 64 -13.57 5.83 -7.70
N GLY A 65 -13.34 5.90 -6.39
CA GLY A 65 -14.38 6.11 -5.39
C GLY A 65 -14.57 7.58 -4.99
N PRO A 66 -15.52 7.84 -4.09
CA PRO A 66 -16.03 9.19 -3.83
C PRO A 66 -15.19 10.03 -2.84
N ASP A 67 -14.39 9.43 -1.96
CA ASP A 67 -13.77 10.15 -0.83
C ASP A 67 -12.33 9.71 -0.52
N GLY A 68 -11.39 10.01 -1.41
CA GLY A 68 -9.96 9.69 -1.22
C GLY A 68 -9.34 10.44 -0.04
N VAL A 69 -9.70 11.72 0.15
CA VAL A 69 -9.23 12.48 1.32
C VAL A 69 -9.75 11.87 2.63
N GLY A 70 -10.98 11.35 2.66
CA GLY A 70 -11.54 10.65 3.82
C GLY A 70 -10.78 9.36 4.17
N VAL A 71 -10.24 8.64 3.17
CA VAL A 71 -9.33 7.51 3.42
C VAL A 71 -8.05 7.98 4.10
N VAL A 72 -7.43 9.06 3.60
CA VAL A 72 -6.21 9.62 4.21
C VAL A 72 -6.46 10.09 5.64
N ASP A 73 -7.56 10.81 5.90
CA ASP A 73 -7.91 11.27 7.24
C ASP A 73 -8.15 10.10 8.20
N LEU A 74 -8.80 9.04 7.72
CA LEU A 74 -8.98 7.81 8.47
C LEU A 74 -7.64 7.15 8.82
N LEU A 75 -6.73 7.00 7.86
CA LEU A 75 -5.42 6.39 8.10
C LEU A 75 -4.55 7.21 9.05
N ILE A 76 -4.56 8.54 8.93
CA ILE A 76 -3.88 9.44 9.87
C ILE A 76 -4.45 9.24 11.27
N ARG A 77 -5.78 9.31 11.43
CA ARG A 77 -6.43 9.13 12.74
C ARG A 77 -6.11 7.77 13.36
N LEU A 78 -6.28 6.68 12.59
CA LEU A 78 -6.01 5.33 13.07
C LEU A 78 -4.53 5.13 13.44
N SER A 79 -3.59 5.79 12.76
CA SER A 79 -2.17 5.71 13.12
C SER A 79 -1.89 6.26 14.52
N VAL A 80 -2.51 7.40 14.88
CA VAL A 80 -2.39 8.01 16.21
C VAL A 80 -3.07 7.14 17.28
N GLU A 81 -4.28 6.66 16.99
CA GLU A 81 -5.03 5.80 17.92
C GLU A 81 -4.31 4.45 18.15
N ALA A 82 -3.73 3.87 17.10
CA ALA A 82 -2.96 2.64 17.17
C ALA A 82 -1.68 2.82 17.98
N GLU A 83 -0.91 3.89 17.74
CA GLU A 83 0.30 4.20 18.50
C GLU A 83 -0.02 4.33 20.01
N ALA A 84 -1.09 5.03 20.36
CA ALA A 84 -1.54 5.19 21.74
C ALA A 84 -1.91 3.85 22.42
N ALA A 85 -2.33 2.85 21.63
CA ALA A 85 -2.65 1.49 22.09
C ALA A 85 -1.46 0.51 21.99
N GLY A 86 -0.28 0.97 21.55
CA GLY A 86 0.91 0.13 21.33
C GLY A 86 0.88 -0.67 20.02
N GLY A 87 -0.05 -0.35 19.11
CA GLY A 87 -0.15 -0.86 17.75
C GLY A 87 0.50 0.07 16.72
N GLU A 88 0.22 -0.18 15.44
CA GLU A 88 0.77 0.61 14.34
C GLU A 88 -0.15 0.57 13.13
N VAL A 89 -0.31 1.71 12.45
CA VAL A 89 -0.93 1.78 11.12
C VAL A 89 0.03 2.51 10.20
N THR A 90 0.52 1.80 9.18
CA THR A 90 1.48 2.32 8.22
C THR A 90 0.91 2.25 6.81
N ALA A 91 1.19 3.28 6.02
CA ALA A 91 0.66 3.51 4.69
C ALA A 91 1.83 3.60 3.70
N LEU A 92 1.80 2.82 2.63
CA LEU A 92 2.74 2.89 1.52
C LEU A 92 2.22 3.84 0.42
N LEU A 93 3.14 4.31 -0.41
CA LEU A 93 2.83 5.11 -1.59
C LEU A 93 2.31 4.20 -2.73
N GLY A 94 1.12 4.49 -3.24
CA GLY A 94 0.62 3.96 -4.51
C GLY A 94 0.77 4.92 -5.67
N ASN A 95 0.44 4.48 -6.90
CA ASN A 95 0.52 5.39 -8.04
C ASN A 95 -0.55 6.47 -8.00
N HIS A 96 -1.72 6.22 -7.39
CA HIS A 96 -2.75 7.24 -7.29
C HIS A 96 -2.34 8.40 -6.37
N GLU A 97 -1.57 8.16 -5.31
CA GLU A 97 -1.01 9.23 -4.48
C GLU A 97 -0.04 10.11 -5.27
N VAL A 98 0.84 9.51 -6.09
CA VAL A 98 1.75 10.26 -6.97
C VAL A 98 0.97 11.09 -7.99
N LEU A 99 -0.11 10.53 -8.54
CA LEU A 99 -0.99 11.21 -9.50
C LEU A 99 -1.71 12.40 -8.86
N THR A 100 -2.23 12.24 -7.64
CA THR A 100 -2.86 13.29 -6.84
C THR A 100 -1.89 14.44 -6.56
N LEU A 101 -0.65 14.13 -6.14
CA LEU A 101 0.41 15.13 -5.91
C LEU A 101 0.79 15.86 -7.20
N GLY A 102 0.94 15.11 -8.30
CA GLY A 102 1.27 15.66 -9.61
C GLY A 102 0.17 16.57 -10.16
N LYS A 103 -1.11 16.19 -10.02
CA LYS A 103 -2.26 17.04 -10.37
C LYS A 103 -2.24 18.34 -9.56
N LYS A 104 -2.02 18.28 -8.25
CA LYS A 104 -1.97 19.46 -7.38
C LYS A 104 -0.83 20.41 -7.74
N ARG A 105 0.35 19.87 -8.07
CA ARG A 105 1.58 20.66 -8.31
C ARG A 105 1.73 21.15 -9.75
N PHE A 106 1.39 20.31 -10.72
CA PHE A 106 1.70 20.54 -12.13
C PHE A 106 0.47 20.63 -13.03
N GLY A 107 -0.69 20.13 -12.59
CA GLY A 107 -1.93 20.24 -13.34
C GLY A 107 -1.78 19.86 -14.82
N SER A 108 -2.13 20.79 -15.70
CA SER A 108 -2.14 20.59 -17.16
C SER A 108 -0.77 20.87 -17.82
N THR A 109 0.31 21.08 -17.06
CA THR A 109 1.66 21.24 -17.62
C THR A 109 2.00 20.07 -18.56
N PRO A 110 2.40 20.34 -19.82
CA PRO A 110 2.74 19.30 -20.78
C PRO A 110 3.99 18.48 -20.40
N ILE A 111 3.91 17.17 -20.62
CA ILE A 111 4.98 16.21 -20.39
C ILE A 111 5.15 15.39 -21.67
N ASN A 112 6.32 15.50 -22.30
CA ASN A 112 6.62 14.76 -23.52
C ASN A 112 7.07 13.34 -23.17
N THR A 113 6.28 12.35 -23.61
CA THR A 113 6.60 10.93 -23.43
C THR A 113 6.83 10.26 -24.78
N SER A 114 7.38 9.04 -24.78
CA SER A 114 7.49 8.22 -26.00
C SER A 114 6.13 7.91 -26.65
N LEU A 115 5.03 8.05 -25.91
CA LEU A 115 3.66 7.83 -26.37
C LEU A 115 2.93 9.16 -26.71
N GLY A 116 3.69 10.25 -26.84
CA GLY A 116 3.19 11.59 -27.11
C GLY A 116 3.06 12.47 -25.86
N GLU A 117 2.46 13.64 -26.04
CA GLU A 117 2.23 14.62 -24.97
C GLU A 117 1.21 14.08 -23.95
N ARG A 118 1.49 14.31 -22.67
CA ARG A 118 0.66 13.94 -21.52
C ARG A 118 0.64 15.07 -20.50
N SER A 119 -0.21 14.95 -19.49
CA SER A 119 -0.21 15.79 -18.29
C SER A 119 -0.79 15.01 -17.11
N PHE A 120 -0.47 15.44 -15.88
CA PHE A 120 -1.08 14.84 -14.69
C PHE A 120 -2.58 15.06 -14.66
N ASP A 121 -3.05 16.25 -15.05
CA ASP A 121 -4.47 16.58 -15.13
C ASP A 121 -5.28 15.61 -16.01
N ASN A 122 -4.83 15.41 -17.26
CA ASN A 122 -5.50 14.49 -18.17
C ASN A 122 -5.48 13.03 -17.66
N SER A 123 -4.40 12.63 -16.99
CA SER A 123 -4.25 11.26 -16.48
C SER A 123 -5.06 11.03 -15.22
N TRP A 124 -5.17 12.04 -14.37
CA TRP A 124 -5.99 12.05 -13.16
C TRP A 124 -7.48 11.97 -13.51
N LEU A 125 -7.94 12.74 -14.51
CA LEU A 125 -9.31 12.63 -15.01
C LEU A 125 -9.62 11.23 -15.58
N ARG A 126 -8.68 10.63 -16.33
CA ARG A 126 -8.85 9.25 -16.86
C ARG A 126 -8.93 8.19 -15.76
N ASN A 127 -8.28 8.45 -14.63
CA ASN A 127 -8.33 7.59 -13.45
C ASN A 127 -9.54 7.86 -12.55
N GLN A 128 -10.49 8.69 -13.02
CA GLN A 128 -11.71 9.05 -12.28
C GLN A 128 -11.39 9.77 -10.96
N GLY A 129 -10.46 10.71 -11.02
CA GLY A 129 -10.15 11.54 -9.87
C GLY A 129 -11.29 12.48 -9.46
N GLN A 130 -11.36 12.78 -8.17
CA GLN A 130 -12.44 13.58 -7.56
C GLN A 130 -12.02 15.03 -7.30
N GLU A 131 -12.70 16.00 -7.91
CA GLU A 131 -12.42 17.43 -7.70
C GLU A 131 -12.60 17.85 -6.22
N SER A 132 -13.52 17.19 -5.51
CA SER A 132 -13.72 17.37 -4.07
C SER A 132 -12.48 17.00 -3.25
N ASP A 133 -11.71 16.00 -3.68
CA ASP A 133 -10.45 15.62 -3.02
C ASP A 133 -9.38 16.69 -3.25
N GLN A 134 -9.19 17.13 -4.51
CA GLN A 134 -8.23 18.18 -4.85
C GLN A 134 -8.51 19.50 -4.13
N ALA A 135 -9.78 19.84 -3.93
CA ALA A 135 -10.21 21.02 -3.18
C ALA A 135 -9.97 20.92 -1.67
N ARG A 136 -10.12 19.72 -1.08
CA ARG A 136 -9.98 19.49 0.38
C ARG A 136 -8.55 19.23 0.84
N LEU A 137 -7.66 18.78 -0.04
CA LEU A 137 -6.27 18.49 0.30
C LEU A 137 -5.57 19.70 0.94
N SER A 138 -5.27 19.55 2.23
CA SER A 138 -4.52 20.49 3.04
C SER A 138 -3.01 20.31 2.87
N ALA A 139 -2.23 21.32 3.29
CA ALA A 139 -0.77 21.23 3.31
C ALA A 139 -0.27 20.05 4.17
N GLN A 140 -0.94 19.75 5.27
CA GLN A 140 -0.58 18.64 6.15
C GLN A 140 -0.79 17.28 5.48
N GLN A 141 -1.91 17.08 4.77
CA GLN A 141 -2.15 15.85 4.02
C GLN A 141 -1.17 15.70 2.85
N LEU A 142 -0.86 16.79 2.14
CA LEU A 142 0.14 16.77 1.07
C LEU A 142 1.53 16.37 1.59
N GLU A 143 1.94 16.89 2.74
CA GLU A 143 3.21 16.49 3.37
C GLU A 143 3.17 15.03 3.82
N TRP A 144 2.08 14.61 4.47
CA TRP A 144 1.88 13.21 4.88
C TRP A 144 2.02 12.25 3.71
N LEU A 145 1.41 12.57 2.56
CA LEU A 145 1.51 11.80 1.31
C LEU A 145 2.94 11.78 0.78
N THR A 146 3.62 12.92 0.81
CA THR A 146 5.00 13.08 0.33
C THR A 146 6.00 12.28 1.19
N ASP A 147 5.65 11.93 2.43
CA ASP A 147 6.48 11.16 3.35
C ASP A 147 6.24 9.64 3.34
N ARG A 148 5.23 9.16 2.59
CA ARG A 148 4.93 7.73 2.54
C ARG A 148 6.12 6.93 1.95
N PRO A 149 6.53 5.82 2.58
CA PRO A 149 7.48 4.89 1.96
C PRO A 149 6.89 4.24 0.72
N ALA A 150 7.71 3.95 -0.29
CA ALA A 150 7.32 3.23 -1.49
C ALA A 150 7.25 1.71 -1.28
N MET A 151 8.01 1.20 -0.31
CA MET A 151 8.05 -0.21 0.06
C MET A 151 8.42 -0.41 1.53
N ALA A 152 8.15 -1.59 2.07
CA ALA A 152 8.61 -1.98 3.39
C ALA A 152 9.09 -3.43 3.43
N GLN A 153 10.12 -3.70 4.21
CA GLN A 153 10.47 -5.04 4.66
C GLN A 153 10.04 -5.18 6.12
N VAL A 154 9.13 -6.12 6.41
CA VAL A 154 8.60 -6.37 7.75
C VAL A 154 8.84 -7.83 8.09
N ASP A 155 9.79 -8.09 8.99
CA ASP A 155 10.34 -9.41 9.24
C ASP A 155 10.74 -10.11 7.91
N ASP A 156 10.11 -11.23 7.59
CA ASP A 156 10.32 -12.03 6.39
C ASP A 156 9.39 -11.62 5.23
N GLN A 157 8.75 -10.46 5.29
CA GLN A 157 7.74 -10.03 4.30
C GLN A 157 8.19 -8.79 3.57
N LEU A 158 8.05 -8.79 2.25
CA LEU A 158 8.27 -7.63 1.40
C LEU A 158 6.92 -7.07 0.96
N LEU A 159 6.64 -5.83 1.32
CA LEU A 159 5.37 -5.15 1.05
C LEU A 159 5.57 -4.12 -0.05
N LEU A 160 4.84 -4.28 -1.14
CA LEU A 160 4.94 -3.46 -2.35
C LEU A 160 3.56 -2.93 -2.74
N HIS A 161 3.53 -1.83 -3.47
CA HIS A 161 2.30 -1.37 -4.09
C HIS A 161 1.99 -2.19 -5.35
N SER A 162 2.90 -2.19 -6.33
CA SER A 162 2.75 -2.93 -7.59
C SER A 162 3.76 -4.08 -7.72
N ASP A 163 3.38 -5.11 -8.48
CA ASP A 163 4.14 -6.35 -8.69
C ASP A 163 5.23 -6.19 -9.75
N ILE A 164 6.19 -5.31 -9.44
CA ILE A 164 7.29 -4.97 -10.35
C ILE A 164 8.66 -5.14 -9.70
N VAL A 165 9.66 -5.45 -10.50
CA VAL A 165 11.06 -5.50 -10.05
C VAL A 165 11.77 -4.15 -10.15
N HIS A 166 11.06 -3.13 -10.65
CA HIS A 166 11.60 -1.79 -10.91
C HIS A 166 12.06 -1.08 -9.64
N TYR A 167 11.58 -1.48 -8.45
CA TYR A 167 12.07 -0.97 -7.16
C TYR A 167 13.60 -0.98 -7.04
N ARG A 168 14.29 -1.94 -7.68
CA ARG A 168 15.76 -2.02 -7.75
C ARG A 168 16.45 -0.85 -8.45
N GLN A 169 15.72 -0.08 -9.25
CA GLN A 169 16.22 1.12 -9.90
C GLN A 169 16.20 2.34 -8.97
N TRP A 170 15.46 2.27 -7.85
CA TRP A 170 15.39 3.35 -6.86
C TRP A 170 16.35 3.17 -5.69
N GLY A 171 16.94 1.99 -5.49
CA GLY A 171 17.90 1.77 -4.41
C GLY A 171 18.26 0.30 -4.24
N ALA A 172 19.33 0.05 -3.47
CA ALA A 172 19.81 -1.29 -3.15
C ALA A 172 19.19 -1.88 -1.86
N SER A 173 18.54 -1.05 -1.04
CA SER A 173 17.78 -1.46 0.15
C SER A 173 16.41 -0.78 0.21
N ALA A 174 15.52 -1.26 1.07
CA ALA A 174 14.21 -0.62 1.27
C ALA A 174 14.35 0.84 1.74
N GLU A 175 15.35 1.13 2.58
CA GLU A 175 15.66 2.48 3.06
C GLU A 175 16.09 3.39 1.90
N GLU A 176 17.02 2.95 1.06
CA GLU A 176 17.50 3.73 -0.10
C GLU A 176 16.38 3.97 -1.11
N VAL A 177 15.54 2.96 -1.37
CA VAL A 177 14.36 3.11 -2.23
C VAL A 177 13.43 4.18 -1.67
N ASN A 178 13.11 4.11 -0.37
CA ASN A 178 12.22 5.07 0.27
C ASN A 178 12.80 6.49 0.29
N GLU A 179 14.12 6.64 0.50
CA GLU A 179 14.79 7.94 0.42
C GLU A 179 14.76 8.54 -0.99
N ASN A 180 15.11 7.75 -2.00
CA ASN A 180 15.15 8.21 -3.39
C ASN A 180 13.77 8.51 -3.95
N VAL A 181 12.76 7.68 -3.64
CA VAL A 181 11.38 7.97 -4.02
C VAL A 181 10.89 9.24 -3.32
N ARG A 182 11.17 9.41 -2.03
CA ARG A 182 10.83 10.62 -1.29
C ARG A 182 11.47 11.89 -1.88
N ARG A 183 12.71 11.79 -2.38
CA ARG A 183 13.38 12.88 -3.12
C ARG A 183 12.62 13.21 -4.40
N ILE A 184 12.22 12.19 -5.17
CA ILE A 184 11.43 12.37 -6.40
C ILE A 184 10.08 13.02 -6.09
N LEU A 185 9.38 12.62 -5.02
CA LEU A 185 8.10 13.23 -4.62
C LEU A 185 8.21 14.74 -4.31
N ARG A 186 9.40 15.20 -3.90
CA ARG A 186 9.71 16.62 -3.63
C ARG A 186 10.28 17.39 -4.83
N THR A 187 10.46 16.73 -5.97
CA THR A 187 11.01 17.36 -7.16
C THR A 187 10.13 18.51 -7.68
N ALA A 188 10.77 19.51 -8.27
CA ALA A 188 10.11 20.54 -9.06
C ALA A 188 10.00 20.18 -10.54
N ASP A 189 10.61 19.06 -10.97
CA ASP A 189 10.56 18.57 -12.36
C ASP A 189 9.34 17.66 -12.59
N PRO A 190 8.34 18.08 -13.38
CA PRO A 190 7.17 17.24 -13.67
C PRO A 190 7.54 15.94 -14.39
N VAL A 191 8.65 15.89 -15.14
CA VAL A 191 9.08 14.68 -15.86
C VAL A 191 9.58 13.62 -14.90
N GLU A 192 10.35 13.99 -13.87
CA GLU A 192 10.87 13.06 -12.86
C GLU A 192 9.72 12.45 -12.04
N LEU A 193 8.76 13.27 -11.58
CA LEU A 193 7.57 12.77 -10.88
C LEU A 193 6.71 11.87 -11.77
N TRP A 194 6.60 12.21 -13.06
CA TRP A 194 5.83 11.43 -14.02
C TRP A 194 6.46 10.06 -14.27
N GLN A 195 7.79 9.97 -14.32
CA GLN A 195 8.50 8.71 -14.47
C GLN A 195 8.26 7.78 -13.27
N LEU A 196 8.23 8.32 -12.05
CA LEU A 196 7.84 7.56 -10.86
C LEU A 196 6.40 7.05 -10.98
N TRP A 197 5.45 7.94 -11.29
CA TRP A 197 4.06 7.55 -11.51
C TRP A 197 3.92 6.44 -12.56
N ALA A 198 4.52 6.63 -13.73
CA ALA A 198 4.46 5.68 -14.84
C ALA A 198 5.20 4.36 -14.56
N ALA A 199 6.16 4.34 -13.65
CA ALA A 199 6.79 3.11 -13.20
C ALA A 199 5.88 2.33 -12.26
N LEU A 200 5.25 3.00 -11.28
CA LEU A 200 4.35 2.37 -10.33
C LEU A 200 3.07 1.82 -10.98
N THR A 201 2.63 2.36 -12.12
CA THR A 201 1.48 1.81 -12.88
C THR A 201 1.76 0.49 -13.61
N LYS A 202 3.04 0.11 -13.78
CA LYS A 202 3.41 -1.17 -14.37
C LYS A 202 3.04 -2.33 -13.44
N ARG A 203 2.98 -3.54 -13.98
CA ARG A 203 2.51 -4.74 -13.31
C ARG A 203 3.04 -6.01 -13.98
N ASN A 204 2.82 -7.14 -13.32
CA ASN A 204 2.95 -8.50 -13.84
C ASN A 204 4.40 -9.03 -13.98
N ASP A 205 5.40 -8.43 -13.33
CA ASP A 205 6.78 -8.94 -13.40
C ASP A 205 6.96 -10.31 -12.68
N PHE A 206 6.01 -10.69 -11.82
CA PHE A 206 6.00 -11.99 -11.11
C PHE A 206 5.05 -13.01 -11.74
N GLN A 207 4.36 -12.67 -12.84
CA GLN A 207 3.48 -13.60 -13.53
C GLN A 207 4.24 -14.46 -14.55
N GLY A 208 3.61 -15.55 -14.99
CA GLY A 208 4.15 -16.41 -16.04
C GLY A 208 5.34 -17.29 -15.60
N PRO A 209 5.98 -18.00 -16.57
CA PRO A 209 7.02 -18.99 -16.27
C PRO A 209 8.26 -18.44 -15.56
N ASP A 210 8.62 -17.18 -15.83
CA ASP A 210 9.79 -16.52 -15.21
C ASP A 210 9.44 -15.81 -13.89
N GLY A 211 8.15 -15.76 -13.55
CA GLY A 211 7.62 -15.08 -12.38
C GLY A 211 8.27 -15.48 -11.05
N PRO A 212 8.37 -16.79 -10.73
CA PRO A 212 9.08 -17.25 -9.54
C PRO A 212 10.54 -16.78 -9.49
N ALA A 213 11.25 -16.82 -10.62
CA ALA A 213 12.65 -16.37 -10.67
C ALA A 213 12.79 -14.86 -10.43
N SER A 214 11.87 -14.06 -11.00
CA SER A 214 11.77 -12.62 -10.75
C SER A 214 11.48 -12.30 -9.27
N ALA A 215 10.49 -12.97 -8.68
CA ALA A 215 10.12 -12.79 -7.27
C ALA A 215 11.28 -13.18 -6.32
N GLN A 216 11.90 -14.35 -6.54
CA GLN A 216 13.08 -14.76 -5.78
C GLN A 216 14.25 -13.78 -5.95
N GLY A 217 14.43 -13.24 -7.15
CA GLY A 217 15.45 -12.24 -7.44
C GLY A 217 15.25 -10.95 -6.64
N LEU A 218 14.00 -10.53 -6.48
CA LEU A 218 13.64 -9.35 -5.69
C LEU A 218 13.81 -9.61 -4.18
N LEU A 219 13.30 -10.75 -3.69
CA LEU A 219 13.46 -11.18 -2.30
C LEU A 219 14.94 -11.34 -1.90
N ARG A 220 15.78 -11.89 -2.77
CA ARG A 220 17.23 -11.95 -2.53
C ARG A 220 17.89 -10.58 -2.45
N HIS A 221 17.36 -9.60 -3.17
CA HIS A 221 17.93 -8.26 -3.23
C HIS A 221 17.55 -7.43 -2.01
N PHE A 222 16.27 -7.40 -1.67
CA PHE A 222 15.76 -6.57 -0.57
C PHE A 222 15.58 -7.31 0.75
N GLY A 223 15.69 -8.63 0.78
CA GLY A 223 15.38 -9.44 1.94
C GLY A 223 13.92 -9.91 1.97
N GLY A 224 13.62 -10.79 2.93
CA GLY A 224 12.33 -11.44 3.06
C GLY A 224 12.23 -12.81 2.37
N ARG A 225 11.08 -13.45 2.55
CA ARG A 225 10.73 -14.78 2.05
C ARG A 225 9.45 -14.79 1.23
N HIS A 226 8.64 -13.74 1.33
CA HIS A 226 7.33 -13.65 0.67
C HIS A 226 6.98 -12.18 0.36
N ILE A 227 6.25 -11.95 -0.73
CA ILE A 227 5.85 -10.63 -1.23
C ILE A 227 4.34 -10.46 -1.10
N PHE A 228 3.88 -9.31 -0.61
CA PHE A 228 2.50 -8.85 -0.74
C PHE A 228 2.43 -7.62 -1.64
N HIS A 229 1.43 -7.58 -2.52
CA HIS A 229 1.18 -6.41 -3.37
C HIS A 229 -0.32 -6.15 -3.62
N GLY A 230 -0.64 -4.89 -3.91
CA GLY A 230 -1.94 -4.44 -4.42
C GLY A 230 -1.89 -4.18 -5.93
N HIS A 231 -2.56 -3.12 -6.39
CA HIS A 231 -2.57 -2.52 -7.75
C HIS A 231 -3.13 -3.39 -8.88
N SER A 232 -2.71 -4.65 -8.91
CA SER A 232 -3.10 -5.65 -9.90
C SER A 232 -4.27 -6.44 -9.34
N ILE A 233 -5.48 -6.04 -9.76
CA ILE A 233 -6.74 -6.68 -9.35
C ILE A 233 -6.66 -8.18 -9.64
N ILE A 234 -6.94 -8.98 -8.61
CA ILE A 234 -6.98 -10.44 -8.73
C ILE A 234 -7.97 -10.82 -9.85
N GLY A 235 -7.61 -11.74 -10.74
CA GLY A 235 -8.54 -12.23 -11.75
C GLY A 235 -8.74 -11.34 -12.97
N GLU A 236 -8.22 -10.10 -12.97
CA GLU A 236 -8.48 -9.11 -14.04
C GLU A 236 -7.92 -9.56 -15.39
N ASP A 237 -6.67 -10.04 -15.42
CA ASP A 237 -6.03 -10.58 -16.63
C ASP A 237 -6.74 -11.85 -17.15
N GLU A 238 -7.46 -12.56 -16.28
CA GLU A 238 -8.27 -13.72 -16.62
C GLU A 238 -9.72 -13.35 -17.01
N GLY A 239 -10.06 -12.07 -17.06
CA GLY A 239 -11.40 -11.57 -17.39
C GLY A 239 -12.45 -11.87 -16.33
N GLN A 240 -12.04 -12.15 -15.09
CA GLN A 240 -12.94 -12.43 -13.98
C GLN A 240 -13.48 -11.12 -13.40
N PRO A 241 -14.77 -11.06 -13.04
CA PRO A 241 -15.30 -9.89 -12.36
C PRO A 241 -14.72 -9.76 -10.95
N ALA A 242 -14.42 -8.54 -10.51
CA ALA A 242 -13.85 -8.29 -9.18
C ALA A 242 -14.70 -8.84 -8.02
N SER A 243 -16.02 -8.97 -8.20
CA SER A 243 -16.92 -9.59 -7.23
C SER A 243 -16.64 -11.07 -6.95
N ALA A 244 -15.86 -11.75 -7.81
CA ALA A 244 -15.41 -13.12 -7.60
C ALA A 244 -14.17 -13.22 -6.69
N ASN A 245 -13.49 -12.11 -6.40
CA ASN A 245 -12.24 -12.08 -5.66
C ASN A 245 -12.46 -12.16 -4.15
N THR A 246 -12.95 -13.29 -3.65
CA THR A 246 -13.30 -13.42 -2.23
C THR A 246 -12.11 -13.62 -1.30
N GLU A 247 -10.94 -13.97 -1.84
CA GLU A 247 -9.74 -14.33 -1.08
C GLU A 247 -8.49 -13.79 -1.79
N PRO A 248 -7.37 -13.58 -1.06
CA PRO A 248 -6.09 -13.23 -1.67
C PRO A 248 -5.57 -14.36 -2.58
N LYS A 249 -4.83 -14.00 -3.64
CA LYS A 249 -4.29 -14.96 -4.61
C LYS A 249 -2.79 -15.12 -4.44
N THR A 250 -2.36 -16.30 -4.02
CA THR A 250 -0.94 -16.68 -3.95
C THR A 250 -0.48 -17.34 -5.25
N TYR A 251 0.67 -16.92 -5.77
CA TYR A 251 1.25 -17.38 -7.03
C TYR A 251 2.79 -17.34 -7.00
N ALA A 252 3.44 -17.53 -8.15
CA ALA A 252 4.90 -17.55 -8.30
C ALA A 252 5.59 -18.51 -7.31
N ASP A 253 5.21 -19.79 -7.38
CA ASP A 253 5.68 -20.87 -6.47
C ASP A 253 5.43 -20.59 -4.99
N GLY A 254 4.37 -19.85 -4.68
CA GLY A 254 4.00 -19.54 -3.31
C GLY A 254 4.72 -18.33 -2.72
N LEU A 255 5.49 -17.59 -3.51
CA LEU A 255 6.33 -16.48 -3.03
C LEU A 255 5.63 -15.13 -3.02
N VAL A 256 4.50 -15.00 -3.73
CA VAL A 256 3.80 -13.73 -3.92
C VAL A 256 2.32 -13.89 -3.64
N THR A 257 1.74 -12.95 -2.91
CA THR A 257 0.31 -12.85 -2.67
C THR A 257 -0.22 -11.50 -3.14
N ALA A 258 -1.13 -11.52 -4.12
CA ALA A 258 -1.91 -10.37 -4.52
C ALA A 258 -3.09 -10.18 -3.55
N ILE A 259 -3.34 -8.94 -3.14
CA ILE A 259 -4.42 -8.58 -2.18
C ILE A 259 -5.37 -7.49 -2.69
N ASP A 260 -5.24 -7.04 -3.94
CA ASP A 260 -6.24 -6.15 -4.53
C ASP A 260 -7.47 -6.94 -4.99
N GLY A 261 -8.54 -6.84 -4.19
CA GLY A 261 -9.83 -7.46 -4.50
C GLY A 261 -10.62 -6.75 -5.59
N GLY A 262 -10.19 -5.56 -6.04
CA GLY A 262 -10.93 -4.72 -6.98
C GLY A 262 -12.08 -3.97 -6.31
N LEU A 263 -11.82 -3.34 -5.16
CA LEU A 263 -12.84 -2.71 -4.30
C LEU A 263 -13.71 -1.67 -5.04
N HIS A 264 -13.07 -0.88 -5.90
CA HIS A 264 -13.74 0.12 -6.72
C HIS A 264 -14.58 -0.50 -7.86
N ALA A 265 -14.26 -1.74 -8.27
CA ALA A 265 -14.93 -2.50 -9.32
C ALA A 265 -15.99 -3.47 -8.76
N GLY A 266 -16.36 -3.35 -7.49
CA GLY A 266 -17.38 -4.18 -6.84
C GLY A 266 -16.85 -5.44 -6.16
N GLY A 267 -15.53 -5.61 -6.09
CA GLY A 267 -14.89 -6.62 -5.25
C GLY A 267 -14.83 -6.23 -3.76
N PRO A 268 -14.36 -7.14 -2.89
CA PRO A 268 -14.24 -6.89 -1.46
C PRO A 268 -12.96 -6.11 -1.09
N CYS A 269 -12.93 -5.58 0.13
CA CYS A 269 -11.72 -5.04 0.74
C CYS A 269 -11.01 -6.19 1.46
N LEU A 270 -9.96 -6.74 0.84
CA LEU A 270 -9.25 -7.91 1.37
C LEU A 270 -8.25 -7.48 2.44
N LEU A 271 -8.56 -7.81 3.70
CA LEU A 271 -7.70 -7.59 4.85
C LEU A 271 -7.08 -8.92 5.29
N VAL A 272 -5.79 -9.09 5.04
CA VAL A 272 -5.07 -10.36 5.18
C VAL A 272 -4.15 -10.33 6.40
N GLU A 273 -4.22 -11.37 7.24
CA GLU A 273 -3.31 -11.57 8.39
C GLU A 273 -2.09 -12.41 7.94
N PHE A 274 -0.89 -12.05 8.38
CA PHE A 274 0.37 -12.72 7.98
C PHE A 274 1.41 -12.77 9.10
#